data_AF-A0A5C6CPK6-F1
#
_entry.id   AF-A0A5C6CPK6-F1
#
_cell.length_a   1.000
_cell.length_b   1.000
_cell.length_c   1.000
_cell.angle_alpha   90.00
_cell.angle_beta   90.00
_cell.angle_gamma   90.00
#
_symmetry.space_group_name_H-M   'P 1'
#
loop_
_entity.id
_entity.type
_entity.pdbx_description
1 polymer ?
#
loop_
_entity_poly.entity_id
_entity_poly.type
_entity_poly.pdbx_seq_one_letter_code
_entity_poly.pdbx_strand_id
1 'polypeptide(L)'
;MVKFHGRTAFVGLLFTITVLWATPCTPASLFAEEMPSPAKNAQSKTANEVDPKLESKAMELVATHLPELKPVLDQLRLKKPHQYKDAIRDLAKSAKRLETAKNRNEEIYQIESELLRAQMQAKLLAAKFKVRKRDEDREALRDAIRKLVQAEIKRSEAEIHFTKQRIERAQRQLNTAEERLKEKQQNLDNHLKKTYQQLLRGAGQNSEKRKETK
;
A
#
# COMPACT_ATOMS: atom_id res chain seq x y z
N MET A 1 18.12 22.52 -47.13
CA MET A 1 18.50 22.83 -45.73
C MET A 1 17.82 24.15 -45.37
N VAL A 2 16.62 24.08 -44.78
CA VAL A 2 15.70 25.22 -44.65
C VAL A 2 15.89 25.87 -43.28
N LYS A 3 16.22 27.17 -43.27
CA LYS A 3 16.19 28.04 -42.09
C LYS A 3 14.74 28.46 -41.81
N PHE A 4 14.30 28.38 -40.55
CA PHE A 4 13.17 29.16 -40.05
C PHE A 4 13.57 29.86 -38.76
N HIS A 5 13.43 31.18 -38.77
CA HIS A 5 13.62 32.09 -37.65
C HIS A 5 12.32 32.18 -36.82
N GLY A 6 12.46 32.67 -35.60
CA GLY A 6 11.45 32.64 -34.53
C GLY A 6 10.25 33.57 -34.70
N ARG A 7 9.40 33.54 -33.65
CA ARG A 7 8.55 34.59 -33.04
C ARG A 7 7.67 33.89 -31.98
N THR A 8 7.88 34.07 -30.68
CA THR A 8 7.35 35.12 -29.78
C THR A 8 5.84 35.38 -29.85
N ALA A 9 5.19 35.08 -28.71
CA ALA A 9 4.08 35.78 -28.03
C ALA A 9 2.63 35.70 -28.58
N PHE A 10 1.76 35.10 -27.75
CA PHE A 10 0.32 35.43 -27.53
C PHE A 10 -0.06 34.78 -26.18
N VAL A 11 -0.02 35.46 -25.04
CA VAL A 11 -1.00 36.41 -24.47
C VAL A 11 -2.45 35.88 -24.43
N GLY A 12 -2.87 35.52 -23.21
CA GLY A 12 -4.19 35.82 -22.65
C GLY A 12 -5.36 34.94 -23.07
N LEU A 13 -5.98 34.23 -22.13
CA LEU A 13 -7.15 34.74 -21.42
C LEU A 13 -7.56 33.81 -20.26
N LEU A 14 -7.96 34.49 -19.19
CA LEU A 14 -8.55 34.05 -17.94
C LEU A 14 -9.69 33.02 -18.08
N PHE A 15 -9.77 32.06 -17.16
CA PHE A 15 -11.01 31.76 -16.43
C PHE A 15 -10.67 31.17 -15.05
N THR A 16 -10.67 32.06 -14.06
CA THR A 16 -10.68 31.76 -12.64
C THR A 16 -12.06 31.23 -12.26
N ILE A 17 -12.14 30.00 -11.75
CA ILE A 17 -13.28 29.55 -10.93
C ILE A 17 -12.73 29.21 -9.55
N THR A 18 -12.76 30.23 -8.69
CA THR A 18 -12.59 30.14 -7.25
C THR A 18 -13.87 29.57 -6.64
N VAL A 19 -13.86 28.30 -6.22
CA VAL A 19 -14.90 27.78 -5.34
C VAL A 19 -14.50 28.04 -3.90
N LEU A 20 -15.21 29.01 -3.34
CA LEU A 20 -15.23 29.52 -1.97
C LEU A 20 -15.66 28.39 -1.00
N TRP A 21 -14.71 27.77 -0.29
CA TRP A 21 -15.04 26.94 0.88
C TRP A 21 -15.07 27.83 2.11
N ALA A 22 -16.27 27.95 2.68
CA ALA A 22 -16.54 28.67 3.91
C ALA A 22 -15.78 28.04 5.09
N THR A 23 -14.99 28.86 5.75
CA THR A 23 -14.32 28.62 7.03
C THR A 23 -15.30 28.76 8.20
N PRO A 24 -15.48 27.74 9.06
CA PRO A 24 -16.04 27.95 10.39
C PRO A 24 -14.94 28.36 11.39
N CYS A 25 -15.02 29.62 11.80
CA CYS A 25 -14.81 30.17 13.14
C CYS A 25 -13.83 29.46 14.08
N THR A 26 -12.63 30.04 14.17
CA THR A 26 -11.67 29.89 15.28
C THR A 26 -12.10 30.76 16.47
N PRO A 27 -12.35 30.21 17.67
CA PRO A 27 -12.21 30.97 18.90
C PRO A 27 -10.74 30.96 19.31
N ALA A 28 -10.09 32.11 19.14
CA ALA A 28 -8.92 32.46 19.93
C ALA A 28 -9.40 32.74 21.36
N SER A 29 -8.82 32.08 22.37
CA SER A 29 -8.07 32.75 23.43
C SER A 29 -7.79 31.86 24.66
N LEU A 30 -6.62 32.14 25.24
CA LEU A 30 -6.32 32.07 26.67
C LEU A 30 -6.13 30.70 27.31
N PHE A 31 -5.01 30.03 27.00
CA PHE A 31 -4.13 29.43 28.02
C PHE A 31 -2.69 29.39 27.47
N ALA A 32 -2.01 30.53 27.56
CA ALA A 32 -0.56 30.58 27.53
C ALA A 32 -0.09 30.40 28.97
N GLU A 33 0.16 29.16 29.37
CA GLU A 33 0.89 28.84 30.60
C GLU A 33 2.24 28.27 30.19
N GLU A 34 3.23 29.13 30.34
CA GLU A 34 4.64 28.91 30.06
C GLU A 34 5.21 27.95 31.11
N MET A 35 5.24 26.65 30.80
CA MET A 35 5.99 25.70 31.62
C MET A 35 7.43 25.57 31.09
N PRO A 36 8.46 25.72 31.95
CA PRO A 36 9.84 25.52 31.56
C PRO A 36 10.08 24.03 31.29
N SER A 37 10.32 23.67 30.04
CA SER A 37 10.72 22.32 29.62
C SER A 37 12.14 22.02 30.09
N PRO A 38 12.35 21.04 31.00
CA PRO A 38 13.68 20.56 31.29
C PRO A 38 14.04 19.40 30.36
N ALA A 39 15.28 19.47 29.86
CA ALA A 39 16.08 18.33 29.42
C ALA A 39 15.76 17.68 28.05
N LYS A 40 16.10 18.41 26.98
CA LYS A 40 16.82 17.81 25.84
C LYS A 40 18.21 17.35 26.30
N ASN A 41 18.34 16.20 26.97
CA ASN A 41 19.61 15.47 27.10
C ASN A 41 19.45 14.13 27.84
N ALA A 42 18.79 13.14 27.24
CA ALA A 42 18.83 11.77 27.78
C ALA A 42 18.53 10.64 26.77
N GLN A 43 18.48 10.88 25.47
CA GLN A 43 18.13 9.85 24.48
C GLN A 43 19.12 9.86 23.32
N SER A 44 20.34 9.39 23.57
CA SER A 44 21.33 9.13 22.50
C SER A 44 22.26 7.95 22.82
N LYS A 45 21.83 6.99 23.64
CA LYS A 45 22.59 5.75 23.88
C LYS A 45 21.90 4.48 23.38
N THR A 46 20.62 4.53 23.00
CA THR A 46 19.85 3.37 22.49
C THR A 46 19.62 3.38 20.98
N ALA A 47 19.96 4.46 20.27
CA ALA A 47 19.81 4.54 18.81
C ALA A 47 20.75 3.56 18.05
N ASN A 48 21.64 2.87 18.77
CA ASN A 48 22.63 1.99 18.19
C ASN A 48 22.31 0.49 18.31
N GLU A 49 21.14 0.12 18.81
CA GLU A 49 20.74 -1.28 18.94
C GLU A 49 19.64 -1.63 17.92
N VAL A 50 19.72 -2.81 17.32
CA VAL A 50 18.67 -3.31 16.43
C VAL A 50 17.49 -3.75 17.30
N ASP A 51 16.26 -3.43 16.91
CA ASP A 51 15.07 -3.92 17.61
C ASP A 51 15.08 -5.48 17.60
N PRO A 52 15.13 -6.14 18.77
CA PRO A 52 15.18 -7.60 18.86
C PRO A 52 14.03 -8.30 18.15
N LYS A 53 12.86 -7.66 18.07
CA LYS A 53 11.70 -8.22 17.35
C LYS A 53 11.91 -8.24 15.84
N LEU A 54 12.52 -7.19 15.29
CA LEU A 54 12.85 -7.13 13.86
C LEU A 54 13.94 -8.13 13.50
N GLU A 55 14.96 -8.24 14.37
CA GLU A 55 16.04 -9.20 14.20
C GLU A 55 15.51 -10.64 14.21
N SER A 56 14.66 -10.99 15.16
CA SER A 56 14.03 -12.31 15.23
C SER A 56 13.27 -12.66 13.94
N LYS A 57 12.40 -11.77 13.46
CA LYS A 57 11.65 -11.97 12.20
C LYS A 57 12.56 -12.11 10.98
N ALA A 58 13.61 -11.30 10.91
CA ALA A 58 14.59 -11.38 9.82
C ALA A 58 15.32 -12.72 9.85
N MET A 59 15.73 -13.20 11.03
CA MET A 59 16.44 -14.48 11.18
C MET A 59 15.55 -15.68 10.87
N GLU A 60 14.27 -15.65 11.24
CA GLU A 60 13.29 -16.68 10.88
C GLU A 60 13.12 -16.79 9.35
N LEU A 61 13.00 -15.64 8.67
CA LEU A 61 12.95 -15.59 7.21
C LEU A 61 14.23 -16.15 6.57
N VAL A 62 15.40 -15.80 7.13
CA VAL A 62 16.69 -16.31 6.65
C VAL A 62 16.76 -17.83 6.83
N ALA A 63 16.38 -18.35 7.99
CA ALA A 63 16.39 -19.78 8.26
C ALA A 63 15.48 -20.56 7.30
N THR A 64 14.32 -20.02 6.98
CA THR A 64 13.29 -20.71 6.19
C THR A 64 13.51 -20.58 4.68
N HIS A 65 13.86 -19.39 4.20
CA HIS A 65 13.86 -19.09 2.77
C HIS A 65 15.25 -18.83 2.18
N LEU A 66 16.22 -18.38 2.99
CA LEU A 66 17.49 -17.84 2.53
C LEU A 66 18.69 -18.30 3.39
N PRO A 67 18.89 -19.61 3.61
CA PRO A 67 19.91 -20.10 4.54
C PRO A 67 21.33 -19.66 4.16
N GLU A 68 21.59 -19.46 2.87
CA GLU A 68 22.87 -18.96 2.34
C GLU A 68 23.26 -17.56 2.86
N LEU A 69 22.29 -16.77 3.32
CA LEU A 69 22.53 -15.40 3.79
C LEU A 69 23.04 -15.35 5.24
N LYS A 70 22.83 -16.40 6.02
CA LYS A 70 23.26 -16.47 7.43
C LYS A 70 24.75 -16.13 7.64
N PRO A 71 25.72 -16.78 6.96
CA PRO A 71 27.14 -16.44 7.16
C PRO A 71 27.47 -15.00 6.77
N VAL A 72 26.76 -14.43 5.78
CA VAL A 72 26.95 -13.03 5.37
C VAL A 72 26.49 -12.08 6.47
N LEU A 73 25.32 -12.35 7.08
CA LEU A 73 24.80 -11.55 8.19
C LEU A 73 25.69 -11.65 9.43
N ASP A 74 26.18 -12.85 9.77
CA ASP A 74 27.12 -13.06 10.88
C ASP A 74 28.39 -12.22 10.68
N GLN A 75 28.93 -12.16 9.45
CA GLN A 75 30.08 -11.33 9.12
C GLN A 75 29.76 -9.82 9.15
N LEU A 76 28.60 -9.41 8.66
CA LEU A 76 28.17 -8.01 8.70
C LEU A 76 28.00 -7.52 10.14
N ARG A 77 27.44 -8.35 11.02
CA ARG A 77 27.28 -8.03 12.44
C ARG A 77 28.60 -7.68 13.11
N LEU A 78 29.66 -8.42 12.79
CA LEU A 78 31.00 -8.21 13.36
C LEU A 78 31.75 -7.05 12.72
N LYS A 79 31.77 -6.98 11.38
CA LYS A 79 32.67 -6.07 10.64
C LYS A 79 32.02 -4.74 10.29
N LYS A 80 30.69 -4.72 10.10
CA LYS A 80 29.95 -3.57 9.58
C LYS A 80 28.56 -3.49 10.23
N PRO A 81 28.50 -3.20 11.55
CA PRO A 81 27.25 -3.27 12.31
C PRO A 81 26.16 -2.35 11.76
N HIS A 82 26.49 -1.20 11.16
CA HIS A 82 25.50 -0.34 10.49
C HIS A 82 24.83 -1.06 9.31
N GLN A 83 25.61 -1.69 8.43
CA GLN A 83 25.08 -2.43 7.28
C GLN A 83 24.27 -3.65 7.71
N TYR A 84 24.64 -4.26 8.84
CA TYR A 84 23.84 -5.30 9.47
C TYR A 84 22.45 -4.79 9.85
N LYS A 85 22.33 -3.63 10.51
CA LYS A 85 21.02 -3.08 10.90
C LYS A 85 20.13 -2.82 9.70
N ASP A 86 20.69 -2.25 8.64
CA ASP A 86 19.93 -1.95 7.43
C ASP A 86 19.48 -3.25 6.75
N ALA A 87 20.35 -4.26 6.68
CA ALA A 87 19.99 -5.58 6.17
C ALA A 87 18.88 -6.23 7.00
N ILE A 88 18.95 -6.19 8.34
CA ILE A 88 17.89 -6.71 9.21
C ILE A 88 16.57 -5.97 9.00
N ARG A 89 16.60 -4.63 8.88
CA ARG A 89 15.39 -3.84 8.64
C ARG A 89 14.73 -4.22 7.31
N ASP A 90 15.52 -4.41 6.26
CA ASP A 90 14.99 -4.77 4.93
C ASP A 90 14.51 -6.23 4.86
N LEU A 91 15.21 -7.15 5.54
CA LEU A 91 14.75 -8.54 5.69
C LEU A 91 13.45 -8.61 6.50
N ALA A 92 13.32 -7.83 7.57
CA ALA A 92 12.08 -7.77 8.36
C ALA A 92 10.90 -7.20 7.54
N LYS A 93 11.14 -6.19 6.68
CA LYS A 93 10.11 -5.72 5.72
C LYS A 93 9.71 -6.82 4.75
N SER A 94 10.69 -7.58 4.25
CA SER A 94 10.46 -8.71 3.34
C SER A 94 9.65 -9.82 4.02
N ALA A 95 9.96 -10.13 5.29
CA ALA A 95 9.23 -11.08 6.11
C ALA A 95 7.77 -10.67 6.30
N LYS A 96 7.54 -9.40 6.67
CA LYS A 96 6.18 -8.86 6.80
C LYS A 96 5.41 -8.93 5.48
N ARG A 97 6.07 -8.66 4.35
CA ARG A 97 5.44 -8.76 3.03
C ARG A 97 5.03 -10.20 2.73
N LEU A 98 5.90 -11.15 3.01
CA LEU A 98 5.65 -12.56 2.78
C LEU A 98 4.54 -13.10 3.70
N GLU A 99 4.51 -12.69 4.97
CA GLU A 99 3.42 -12.97 5.92
C GLU A 99 2.08 -12.42 5.40
N THR A 100 2.08 -11.18 4.88
CA THR A 100 0.89 -10.57 4.28
C THR A 100 0.43 -11.34 3.03
N ALA A 101 1.36 -11.83 2.20
CA ALA A 101 1.05 -12.65 1.04
C ALA A 101 0.42 -13.99 1.45
N LYS A 102 1.00 -14.65 2.46
CA LYS A 102 0.49 -15.91 3.04
C LYS A 102 -0.95 -15.78 3.53
N ASN A 103 -1.24 -14.68 4.21
CA ASN A 103 -2.59 -14.41 4.73
C ASN A 103 -3.62 -14.08 3.64
N ARG A 104 -3.18 -13.71 2.43
CA ARG A 104 -4.07 -13.34 1.32
C ARG A 104 -4.44 -14.52 0.45
N ASN A 105 -3.43 -15.23 -0.05
CA ASN A 105 -3.59 -16.37 -0.96
C ASN A 105 -2.26 -17.13 -1.05
N GLU A 106 -2.31 -18.45 -1.03
CA GLU A 106 -1.15 -19.33 -1.20
C GLU A 106 -0.41 -19.06 -2.52
N GLU A 107 -1.12 -18.80 -3.62
CA GLU A 107 -0.48 -18.51 -4.91
C GLU A 107 0.39 -17.24 -4.86
N ILE A 108 -0.11 -16.18 -4.21
CA ILE A 108 0.62 -14.93 -4.04
C ILE A 108 1.84 -15.15 -3.14
N TYR A 109 1.71 -15.96 -2.09
CA TYR A 109 2.81 -16.32 -1.22
C TYR A 109 3.94 -17.02 -1.98
N GLN A 110 3.61 -18.01 -2.80
CA GLN A 110 4.61 -18.73 -3.59
C GLN A 110 5.37 -17.79 -4.53
N ILE A 111 4.64 -16.95 -5.27
CA ILE A 111 5.23 -15.96 -6.18
C ILE A 111 6.18 -14.99 -5.46
N GLU A 112 5.75 -14.43 -4.32
CA GLU A 112 6.58 -13.47 -3.57
C GLU A 112 7.79 -14.18 -2.93
N SER A 113 7.65 -15.46 -2.55
CA SER A 113 8.77 -16.26 -2.02
C SER A 113 9.82 -16.56 -3.09
N GLU A 114 9.38 -16.90 -4.32
CA GLU A 114 10.26 -17.12 -5.47
C GLU A 114 11.01 -15.84 -5.82
N LEU A 115 10.29 -14.72 -5.89
CA LEU A 115 10.87 -13.42 -6.18
C LEU A 115 11.91 -13.03 -5.13
N LEU A 116 11.58 -13.18 -3.84
CA LEU A 116 12.51 -12.87 -2.75
C LEU A 116 13.79 -13.71 -2.87
N ARG A 117 13.67 -15.01 -3.11
CA ARG A 117 14.83 -15.90 -3.28
C ARG A 117 15.70 -15.47 -4.46
N ALA A 118 15.09 -15.18 -5.61
CA ALA A 118 15.81 -14.75 -6.80
C ALA A 118 16.53 -13.40 -6.59
N GLN A 119 15.87 -12.44 -5.93
CA GLN A 119 16.45 -11.14 -5.58
C GLN A 119 17.69 -11.30 -4.70
N MET A 120 17.60 -12.15 -3.68
CA MET A 120 18.70 -12.36 -2.73
C MET A 120 19.86 -13.10 -3.38
N GLN A 121 19.58 -14.11 -4.20
CA GLN A 121 20.61 -14.82 -4.97
C GLN A 121 21.37 -13.89 -5.91
N ALA A 122 20.66 -13.04 -6.66
CA ALA A 122 21.27 -12.05 -7.54
C ALA A 122 22.15 -11.05 -6.76
N LYS A 123 21.67 -10.52 -5.63
CA LYS A 123 22.45 -9.61 -4.77
C LYS A 123 23.70 -10.28 -4.20
N LEU A 124 23.58 -11.53 -3.75
CA LEU A 124 24.69 -12.29 -3.19
C LEU A 124 25.76 -12.58 -4.25
N LEU A 125 25.36 -12.96 -5.46
CA LEU A 125 26.29 -13.17 -6.58
C LEU A 125 26.92 -11.85 -7.05
N ALA A 126 26.17 -10.75 -7.08
CA ALA A 126 26.72 -9.44 -7.38
C ALA A 126 27.77 -9.01 -6.36
N ALA A 127 27.53 -9.28 -5.07
CA ALA A 127 28.50 -9.03 -4.00
C ALA A 127 29.75 -9.92 -4.15
N LYS A 128 29.58 -11.22 -4.44
CA LYS A 128 30.70 -12.13 -4.73
C LYS A 128 31.53 -11.66 -5.92
N PHE A 129 30.87 -11.29 -7.02
CA PHE A 129 31.53 -10.79 -8.23
C PHE A 129 32.30 -9.48 -7.98
N LYS A 130 31.76 -8.58 -7.14
CA LYS A 130 32.45 -7.35 -6.73
C LYS A 130 33.75 -7.62 -5.99
N VAL A 131 33.79 -8.66 -5.13
CA VAL A 131 35.00 -9.07 -4.42
C VAL A 131 35.96 -9.81 -5.35
N ARG A 132 35.43 -10.62 -6.26
CA ARG A 132 36.21 -11.53 -7.09
C ARG A 132 35.64 -11.59 -8.51
N LYS A 133 36.38 -11.01 -9.46
CA LYS A 133 35.95 -10.86 -10.86
C LYS A 133 36.31 -12.10 -11.71
N ARG A 134 35.81 -13.29 -11.36
CA ARG A 134 35.96 -14.48 -12.23
C ARG A 134 34.88 -14.52 -13.29
N ASP A 135 35.18 -15.17 -14.42
CA ASP A 135 34.19 -15.41 -15.47
C ASP A 135 33.08 -16.37 -15.03
N GLU A 136 33.39 -17.38 -14.20
CA GLU A 136 32.38 -18.26 -13.57
C GLU A 136 31.35 -17.46 -12.75
N ASP A 137 31.82 -16.50 -11.93
CA ASP A 137 30.97 -15.66 -11.10
C ASP A 137 30.12 -14.70 -11.98
N ARG A 138 30.61 -14.32 -13.16
CA ARG A 138 29.89 -13.49 -14.14
C ARG A 138 28.73 -14.25 -14.77
N GLU A 139 28.95 -15.48 -15.24
CA GLU A 139 27.88 -16.28 -15.84
C GLU A 139 26.83 -16.68 -14.79
N ALA A 140 27.26 -17.06 -13.59
CA ALA A 140 26.34 -17.31 -12.48
C ALA A 140 25.47 -16.07 -12.14
N LEU A 141 26.06 -14.87 -12.16
CA LEU A 141 25.32 -13.63 -11.96
C LEU A 141 24.32 -13.37 -13.11
N ARG A 142 24.69 -13.61 -14.37
CA ARG A 142 23.78 -13.49 -15.52
C ARG A 142 22.57 -14.41 -15.39
N ASP A 143 22.80 -15.67 -15.02
CA ASP A 143 21.72 -16.64 -14.81
C ASP A 143 20.82 -16.25 -13.63
N ALA A 144 21.39 -15.74 -12.53
CA ALA A 144 20.61 -15.26 -11.40
C ALA A 144 19.76 -14.03 -11.77
N ILE A 145 20.28 -13.10 -12.58
CA ILE A 145 19.52 -11.97 -13.11
C ILE A 145 18.38 -12.47 -14.02
N ARG A 146 18.63 -13.46 -14.88
CA ARG A 146 17.57 -14.05 -15.71
C ARG A 146 16.44 -14.62 -14.85
N LYS A 147 16.77 -15.37 -13.79
CA LYS A 147 15.79 -15.93 -12.85
C LYS A 147 15.02 -14.83 -12.10
N LEU A 148 15.70 -13.75 -11.70
CA LEU A 148 15.07 -12.60 -11.07
C LEU A 148 14.04 -11.96 -12.01
N VAL A 149 14.42 -11.63 -13.24
CA VAL A 149 13.52 -11.03 -14.22
C VAL A 149 12.33 -11.95 -14.52
N GLN A 150 12.55 -13.26 -14.62
CA GLN A 150 11.46 -14.23 -14.77
C GLN A 150 10.49 -14.22 -13.58
N ALA A 151 10.99 -14.15 -12.34
CA ALA A 151 10.14 -14.06 -11.16
C ALA A 151 9.37 -12.72 -11.10
N GLU A 152 9.98 -11.62 -11.55
CA GLU A 152 9.30 -10.32 -11.68
C GLU A 152 8.17 -10.37 -12.71
N ILE A 153 8.41 -10.98 -13.87
CA ILE A 153 7.37 -11.20 -14.89
C ILE A 153 6.20 -12.00 -14.31
N LYS A 154 6.46 -13.15 -13.66
CA LYS A 154 5.40 -13.95 -13.03
C LYS A 154 4.58 -13.14 -12.02
N ARG A 155 5.25 -12.31 -11.20
CA ARG A 155 4.56 -11.44 -10.24
C ARG A 155 3.67 -10.43 -10.93
N SER A 156 4.13 -9.80 -12.01
CA SER A 156 3.34 -8.88 -12.81
C SER A 156 2.16 -9.55 -13.50
N GLU A 157 2.33 -10.76 -14.03
CA GLU A 157 1.25 -11.56 -14.62
C GLU A 157 0.15 -11.88 -13.59
N ALA A 158 0.55 -12.29 -12.39
CA ALA A 158 -0.39 -12.54 -11.29
C ALA A 158 -1.12 -11.26 -10.85
N GLU A 159 -0.40 -10.13 -10.77
CA GLU A 159 -1.01 -8.83 -10.46
C GLU A 159 -2.07 -8.44 -11.51
N ILE A 160 -1.79 -8.64 -12.79
CA ILE A 160 -2.75 -8.45 -13.88
C ILE A 160 -3.97 -9.37 -13.67
N HIS A 161 -3.73 -10.66 -13.42
CA HIS A 161 -4.79 -11.64 -13.23
C HIS A 161 -5.73 -11.27 -12.07
N PHE A 162 -5.20 -11.01 -10.88
CA PHE A 162 -6.02 -10.62 -9.72
C PHE A 162 -6.71 -9.27 -9.90
N THR A 163 -6.07 -8.34 -10.60
CA THR A 163 -6.69 -7.03 -10.90
C THR A 163 -7.88 -7.19 -11.85
N LYS A 164 -7.77 -8.04 -12.88
CA LYS A 164 -8.90 -8.38 -13.76
C LYS A 164 -10.08 -8.97 -13.00
N GLN A 165 -9.83 -9.90 -12.08
CA GLN A 165 -10.90 -10.46 -11.23
C GLN A 165 -11.57 -9.39 -10.36
N ARG A 166 -10.81 -8.44 -9.82
CA ARG A 166 -11.37 -7.33 -9.03
C ARG A 166 -12.22 -6.40 -9.89
N ILE A 167 -11.78 -6.09 -11.11
CA ILE A 167 -12.54 -5.30 -12.08
C ILE A 167 -13.86 -5.98 -12.39
N GLU A 168 -13.85 -7.29 -12.66
CA GLU A 168 -15.08 -8.04 -12.96
C GLU A 168 -16.08 -7.98 -11.79
N ARG A 169 -15.62 -8.18 -10.55
CA ARG A 169 -16.48 -8.07 -9.36
C ARG A 169 -17.05 -6.66 -9.20
N ALA A 170 -16.22 -5.64 -9.40
CA ALA A 170 -16.65 -4.24 -9.34
C ALA A 170 -17.69 -3.94 -10.44
N GLN A 171 -17.51 -4.46 -11.65
CA GLN A 171 -18.47 -4.29 -12.74
C GLN A 171 -19.82 -4.94 -12.41
N ARG A 172 -19.81 -6.15 -11.84
CA ARG A 172 -21.06 -6.79 -11.39
C ARG A 172 -21.78 -5.96 -10.32
N GLN A 173 -21.03 -5.41 -9.35
CA GLN A 173 -21.59 -4.54 -8.32
C GLN A 173 -22.17 -3.25 -8.91
N LEU A 174 -21.48 -2.67 -9.89
CA LEU A 174 -21.95 -1.48 -10.62
C LEU A 174 -23.26 -1.77 -11.34
N ASN A 175 -23.32 -2.86 -12.13
CA ASN A 175 -24.52 -3.25 -12.86
C ASN A 175 -25.71 -3.45 -11.90
N THR A 176 -25.51 -4.15 -10.77
CA THR A 176 -26.57 -4.32 -9.76
C THR A 176 -27.01 -2.99 -9.15
N ALA A 177 -26.08 -2.04 -8.93
CA ALA A 177 -26.43 -0.72 -8.42
C ALA A 177 -27.23 0.10 -9.45
N GLU A 178 -26.86 0.02 -10.73
CA GLU A 178 -27.57 0.65 -11.84
C GLU A 178 -28.98 0.08 -12.02
N GLU A 179 -29.14 -1.25 -11.93
CA GLU A 179 -30.45 -1.91 -11.97
C GLU A 179 -31.34 -1.44 -10.81
N ARG A 180 -30.81 -1.42 -9.58
CA ARG A 180 -31.54 -0.91 -8.40
C ARG A 180 -31.92 0.56 -8.55
N LEU A 181 -31.05 1.38 -9.14
CA LEU A 181 -31.33 2.78 -9.40
C LEU A 181 -32.47 2.91 -10.41
N LYS A 182 -32.40 2.16 -11.51
CA LYS A 182 -33.43 2.14 -12.54
C LYS A 182 -34.78 1.67 -11.99
N GLU A 183 -34.79 0.63 -11.16
CA GLU A 183 -36.01 0.13 -10.51
C GLU A 183 -36.63 1.21 -9.61
N LYS A 184 -35.81 1.94 -8.84
CA LYS A 184 -36.28 3.05 -8.01
C LYS A 184 -36.84 4.21 -8.84
N GLN A 185 -36.20 4.53 -9.97
CA GLN A 185 -36.66 5.58 -10.87
C GLN A 185 -37.99 5.21 -11.53
N GLN A 186 -38.13 3.96 -12.00
CA GLN A 186 -39.36 3.47 -12.62
C GLN A 186 -40.52 3.34 -11.62
N ASN A 187 -40.22 3.01 -10.37
CA ASN A 187 -41.22 2.85 -9.31
C ASN A 187 -41.32 4.07 -8.38
N LEU A 188 -40.88 5.25 -8.83
CA LEU A 188 -40.75 6.44 -7.99
C LEU A 188 -42.05 6.77 -7.24
N ASP A 189 -43.18 6.84 -7.94
CA ASP A 189 -44.47 7.20 -7.34
C ASP A 189 -44.95 6.16 -6.31
N ASN A 190 -44.74 4.88 -6.61
CA ASN A 190 -45.04 3.78 -5.69
C ASN A 190 -44.16 3.87 -4.43
N HIS A 191 -42.89 4.21 -4.61
CA HIS A 191 -41.95 4.39 -3.51
C HIS A 191 -42.33 5.61 -2.65
N LEU A 192 -42.62 6.76 -3.28
CA LEU A 192 -43.09 7.97 -2.62
C LEU A 192 -44.34 7.69 -1.79
N LYS A 193 -45.34 7.03 -2.37
CA LYS A 193 -46.58 6.67 -1.65
C LYS A 193 -46.31 5.79 -0.44
N LYS A 194 -45.49 4.74 -0.58
CA LYS A 194 -45.14 3.84 0.53
C LYS A 194 -44.38 4.56 1.64
N THR A 195 -43.38 5.37 1.27
CA THR A 195 -42.57 6.15 2.22
C THR A 195 -43.43 7.19 2.93
N TYR A 196 -44.29 7.91 2.21
CA TYR A 196 -45.25 8.86 2.79
C TYR A 196 -46.19 8.17 3.80
N GLN A 197 -46.79 7.03 3.43
CA GLN A 197 -47.65 6.26 4.33
C GLN A 197 -46.91 5.74 5.57
N GLN A 198 -45.65 5.32 5.45
CA GLN A 198 -44.83 4.91 6.59
C GLN A 198 -44.56 6.09 7.54
N LEU A 199 -44.24 7.26 7.00
CA LEU A 199 -44.01 8.46 7.81
C LEU A 199 -45.29 8.93 8.52
N LEU A 200 -46.44 8.91 7.85
CA LEU A 200 -47.73 9.20 8.48
C LEU A 200 -48.07 8.23 9.62
N ARG A 201 -47.76 6.93 9.46
CA ARG A 201 -47.91 5.93 10.52
C ARG A 201 -47.00 6.22 11.70
N GLY A 202 -45.75 6.59 11.45
CA GLY A 202 -44.78 6.97 12.50
C GLY A 202 -45.18 8.26 13.23
N ALA A 203 -45.83 9.20 12.54
CA ALA A 203 -46.35 10.44 13.11
C ALA A 203 -47.68 10.29 13.87
N GLY A 204 -48.19 9.06 14.04
CA GLY A 204 -49.40 8.78 14.81
C GLY A 204 -50.74 9.07 14.11
N GLN A 205 -50.71 9.56 12.86
CA GLN A 205 -51.91 9.95 12.09
C GLN A 205 -52.74 8.78 11.55
N ASN A 206 -52.33 7.53 11.77
CA ASN A 206 -53.04 6.35 11.24
C ASN A 206 -54.08 5.78 12.23
N SER A 207 -54.45 6.53 13.27
CA SER A 207 -55.35 6.09 14.35
C SER A 207 -56.78 6.65 14.29
N GLU A 208 -57.07 7.62 13.42
CA GLU A 208 -58.38 8.30 13.43
C GLU A 208 -59.53 7.49 12.80
N LYS A 209 -59.26 6.50 11.94
CA LYS A 209 -60.32 5.60 11.43
C LYS A 209 -60.80 4.53 12.42
N ARG A 210 -60.24 4.46 13.63
CA ARG A 210 -60.59 3.41 14.63
C ARG A 210 -61.55 3.90 15.73
N LYS A 211 -61.96 5.17 15.73
CA LYS A 211 -62.82 5.76 16.77
C LYS A 211 -64.29 6.01 16.38
N GLU A 212 -64.69 5.77 15.14
CA GLU A 212 -66.08 6.04 14.68
C GLU A 212 -66.99 4.79 14.60
N THR A 213 -66.55 3.65 15.12
CA THR A 213 -67.39 2.44 15.27
C THR A 213 -67.50 2.03 16.73
N LYS A 214 -68.24 2.81 17.52
CA LYS A 214 -68.88 2.36 18.77
C LYS A 214 -70.17 3.12 19.02
#